data_AF-A0A1I2AEL7-F1
#
_entry.id   AF-A0A1I2AEL7-F1
#
_cell.length_a   1.000
_cell.length_b   1.000
_cell.length_c   1.000
_cell.angle_alpha   90.00
_cell.angle_beta   90.00
_cell.angle_gamma   90.00
#
_symmetry.space_group_name_H-M   'P 1'
#
loop_
_entity.id
_entity.type
_entity.pdbx_description
1 polymer ?
#
loop_
_entity_poly.entity_id
_entity_poly.type
_entity_poly.pdbx_seq_one_letter_code
_entity_poly.pdbx_strand_id
1 'polypeptide(L)'
;MIALLQRLPGDAAEQLLVEWFDDSFRDHHAAVLRALAERGSKVPGALLERVLASATDMLAVSPRRKVSQRAAEQARRDFEVVLEAVGCLGDPRLAPVVARHLDASPYAAALALGRLGARDHVATLLARLPDVPVKAQCAIVAALELLGDPAAAPGLLEWLRTAPDEVVYEFHHGLGLLVGWEPLLPLYPESLAQASANIRGGWADFELTRPRPAPRLEQVTTSGPHQLRFNVVNGLGVARVRFDPPAPFSSWLRWDVALTIAGRPVYQLGSYCDTCEAHMRLAGWPPERAAVVAGAVRDALAAVPVLSLDWLTAMSPLLTTLRTGHWLAVRGEFDVERVTAPERSWWSRRESYRSAEDPDTVEVGWPWPDTEHFQVREPLSTEPPTFGVLMPTQPLAALDEATVAAYEQAIRAGARPACLLLAWLDRRTLRGECDEQLLIAVVLDGHHKLAAYARCGVPAPAVLLCRLEDTWGPPGERERWLLRALGSR
;
A
#
# COMPACT_ATOMS: atom_id res chain seq x y z
N MET A 1 -9.61 -32.22 -8.48
CA MET A 1 -8.30 -31.85 -7.87
C MET A 1 -8.36 -30.51 -7.15
N ILE A 2 -8.64 -29.39 -7.82
CA ILE A 2 -8.72 -28.05 -7.15
C ILE A 2 -9.80 -28.00 -6.06
N ALA A 3 -11.00 -28.54 -6.32
CA ALA A 3 -12.05 -28.64 -5.30
C ALA A 3 -11.70 -29.60 -4.15
N LEU A 4 -10.79 -30.55 -4.37
CA LEU A 4 -10.29 -31.47 -3.34
C LEU A 4 -9.22 -30.76 -2.49
N LEU A 5 -8.30 -30.04 -3.13
CA LEU A 5 -7.34 -29.13 -2.49
C LEU A 5 -8.06 -28.18 -1.53
N GLN A 6 -9.09 -27.47 -2.00
CA GLN A 6 -9.89 -26.52 -1.19
C GLN A 6 -10.53 -27.14 0.07
N ARG A 7 -10.67 -28.47 0.15
CA ARG A 7 -11.31 -29.17 1.26
C ARG A 7 -10.32 -29.92 2.18
N LEU A 8 -9.05 -30.05 1.79
CA LEU A 8 -8.04 -30.80 2.55
C LEU A 8 -7.26 -29.88 3.53
N PRO A 9 -7.05 -30.33 4.78
CA PRO A 9 -6.14 -29.66 5.72
C PRO A 9 -4.69 -29.71 5.20
N GLY A 10 -3.87 -28.72 5.56
CA GLY A 10 -2.55 -28.44 4.97
C GLY A 10 -1.66 -29.69 4.78
N ASP A 11 -1.51 -30.50 5.83
CA ASP A 11 -0.61 -31.66 5.84
C ASP A 11 -1.07 -32.82 4.93
N ALA A 12 -2.38 -32.92 4.65
CA ALA A 12 -2.93 -33.96 3.77
C ALA A 12 -2.74 -33.63 2.28
N ALA A 13 -2.62 -32.34 1.93
CA ALA A 13 -2.34 -31.91 0.57
C ALA A 13 -0.89 -32.20 0.16
N GLU A 14 0.06 -32.14 1.10
CA GLU A 14 1.49 -32.36 0.84
C GLU A 14 1.80 -33.81 0.41
N GLN A 15 1.08 -34.79 0.96
CA GLN A 15 1.25 -36.21 0.63
C GLN A 15 0.78 -36.55 -0.79
N LEU A 16 -0.18 -35.80 -1.34
CA LEU A 16 -0.73 -36.01 -2.67
C LEU A 16 0.02 -35.25 -3.77
N LEU A 17 0.99 -34.40 -3.41
CA LEU A 17 1.77 -33.61 -4.38
C LEU A 17 2.50 -34.49 -5.39
N VAL A 18 3.06 -35.63 -4.96
CA VAL A 18 3.80 -36.52 -5.87
C VAL A 18 2.89 -37.11 -6.95
N GLU A 19 1.65 -37.45 -6.60
CA GLU A 19 0.66 -38.00 -7.53
C GLU A 19 0.10 -36.93 -8.48
N TRP A 20 -0.14 -35.72 -7.98
CA TRP A 20 -0.68 -34.61 -8.79
C TRP A 20 0.32 -34.01 -9.78
N PHE A 21 1.62 -34.21 -9.53
CA PHE A 21 2.70 -33.73 -10.38
C PHE A 21 3.44 -34.85 -11.13
N ASP A 22 2.73 -35.96 -11.36
CA ASP A 22 3.08 -36.97 -12.35
C ASP A 22 2.79 -36.48 -13.79
N ASP A 23 3.43 -37.11 -14.78
CA ASP A 23 3.27 -36.81 -16.20
C ASP A 23 1.82 -36.98 -16.68
N SER A 24 1.05 -37.87 -16.04
CA SER A 24 -0.36 -38.12 -16.34
C SER A 24 -1.27 -36.88 -16.14
N PHE A 25 -0.83 -35.90 -15.35
CA PHE A 25 -1.60 -34.68 -15.04
C PHE A 25 -0.94 -33.39 -15.53
N ARG A 26 0.00 -33.48 -16.48
CA ARG A 26 0.80 -32.35 -16.97
C ARG A 26 -0.02 -31.11 -17.34
N ASP A 27 -1.15 -31.30 -18.01
CA ASP A 27 -2.04 -30.21 -18.43
C ASP A 27 -2.70 -29.44 -17.26
N HIS A 28 -2.63 -29.99 -16.05
CA HIS A 28 -3.19 -29.38 -14.84
C HIS A 28 -2.14 -28.80 -13.90
N HIS A 29 -0.84 -29.02 -14.15
CA HIS A 29 0.24 -28.61 -13.24
C HIS A 29 0.21 -27.10 -12.94
N ALA A 30 -0.03 -26.26 -13.96
CA ALA A 30 -0.13 -24.80 -13.78
C ALA A 30 -1.28 -24.41 -12.83
N ALA A 31 -2.46 -25.00 -13.01
CA ALA A 31 -3.62 -24.72 -12.17
C ALA A 31 -3.45 -25.22 -10.72
N VAL A 32 -2.79 -26.37 -10.54
CA VAL A 32 -2.45 -26.89 -9.21
C VAL A 32 -1.44 -26.01 -8.51
N LEU A 33 -0.35 -25.62 -9.19
CA LEU A 33 0.67 -24.74 -8.62
C LEU A 33 0.09 -23.38 -8.22
N ARG A 34 -0.78 -22.81 -9.05
CA ARG A 34 -1.50 -21.59 -8.70
C ARG A 34 -2.29 -21.73 -7.40
N ALA A 35 -3.10 -22.79 -7.29
CA ALA A 35 -3.90 -23.03 -6.10
C ALA A 35 -3.03 -23.27 -4.84
N LEU A 36 -1.87 -23.92 -4.99
CA LEU A 36 -0.91 -24.11 -3.89
C LEU A 36 -0.24 -22.80 -3.48
N ALA A 37 0.12 -21.95 -4.44
CA ALA A 37 0.71 -20.63 -4.22
C ALA A 37 -0.27 -19.67 -3.53
N GLU A 38 -1.51 -19.60 -3.99
CA GLU A 38 -2.58 -18.79 -3.35
C GLU A 38 -2.86 -19.23 -1.90
N ARG A 39 -2.58 -20.50 -1.56
CA ARG A 39 -2.69 -21.03 -0.20
C ARG A 39 -1.43 -20.87 0.66
N GLY A 40 -0.30 -20.43 0.08
CA GLY A 40 0.99 -20.43 0.77
C GLY A 40 1.49 -21.83 1.15
N SER A 41 1.16 -22.85 0.34
CA SER A 41 1.55 -24.24 0.62
C SER A 41 3.05 -24.45 0.42
N LYS A 42 3.64 -25.42 1.11
CA LYS A 42 5.03 -25.81 0.86
C LYS A 42 5.10 -26.81 -0.29
N VAL A 43 6.00 -26.57 -1.24
CA VAL A 43 6.24 -27.49 -2.36
C VAL A 43 7.75 -27.73 -2.47
N PRO A 44 8.21 -29.00 -2.57
CA PRO A 44 9.62 -29.29 -2.72
C PRO A 44 10.23 -28.63 -3.97
N GLY A 45 11.38 -27.97 -3.84
CA GLY A 45 12.05 -27.29 -4.95
C GLY A 45 12.35 -28.18 -6.17
N ALA A 46 12.73 -29.44 -5.95
CA ALA A 46 12.97 -30.39 -7.04
C ALA A 46 11.70 -30.65 -7.87
N LEU A 47 10.52 -30.56 -7.25
CA LEU A 47 9.24 -30.68 -7.94
C LEU A 47 8.96 -29.44 -8.79
N LEU A 48 9.18 -28.26 -8.22
CA LEU A 48 9.06 -26.98 -8.91
C LEU A 48 10.00 -26.90 -10.12
N GLU A 49 11.25 -27.34 -9.96
CA GLU A 49 12.24 -27.41 -11.04
C GLU A 49 11.77 -28.33 -12.17
N ARG A 50 11.26 -29.52 -11.83
CA ARG A 50 10.76 -30.49 -12.81
C ARG A 50 9.55 -29.95 -13.59
N VAL A 51 8.60 -29.32 -12.89
CA VAL A 51 7.42 -28.74 -13.53
C VAL A 51 7.81 -27.55 -14.42
N LEU A 52 8.75 -26.71 -13.98
CA LEU A 52 9.28 -25.60 -14.78
C LEU A 52 10.02 -26.09 -16.03
N ALA A 53 10.83 -27.15 -15.91
CA ALA A 53 11.48 -27.77 -17.05
C ALA A 53 10.46 -28.34 -18.05
N SER A 54 9.45 -29.07 -17.57
CA SER A 54 8.36 -29.60 -18.41
C SER A 54 7.57 -28.48 -19.12
N ALA A 55 7.26 -27.39 -18.43
CA ALA A 55 6.57 -26.24 -19.02
C ALA A 55 7.43 -25.54 -20.09
N THR A 56 8.75 -25.48 -19.87
CA THR A 56 9.73 -24.96 -20.83
C THR A 56 9.77 -25.81 -22.10
N ASP A 57 9.81 -27.14 -21.95
CA ASP A 57 9.79 -28.07 -23.09
C ASP A 57 8.52 -27.92 -23.91
N MET A 58 7.36 -27.79 -23.25
CA MET A 58 6.08 -27.54 -23.93
C MET A 58 6.10 -26.24 -24.73
N LEU A 59 6.62 -25.16 -24.14
CA LEU A 59 6.78 -23.87 -24.82
C LEU A 59 7.71 -23.98 -26.04
N ALA A 60 8.77 -24.78 -25.97
CA ALA A 60 9.71 -24.98 -27.07
C ALA A 60 9.14 -25.87 -28.21
N VAL A 61 8.17 -26.73 -27.91
CA VAL A 61 7.51 -27.62 -28.89
C VAL A 61 6.43 -26.89 -29.68
N SER A 62 5.71 -25.93 -29.07
CA SER A 62 4.61 -25.20 -29.74
C SER A 62 5.01 -24.54 -31.08
N PRO A 63 6.19 -23.91 -31.24
CA PRO A 63 6.65 -23.35 -32.51
C PRO A 63 7.11 -24.39 -33.53
N ARG A 64 7.51 -25.59 -33.09
CA ARG A 64 8.15 -26.62 -33.95
C ARG A 64 7.17 -27.60 -34.58
N ARG A 65 5.98 -27.76 -33.99
CA ARG A 65 4.90 -28.60 -34.51
C ARG A 65 3.80 -27.73 -35.11
N LYS A 66 2.99 -28.26 -36.03
CA LYS A 66 1.75 -27.63 -36.55
C LYS A 66 0.66 -27.58 -35.45
N VAL A 67 1.00 -27.04 -34.28
CA VAL A 67 0.08 -26.85 -33.16
C VAL A 67 -0.81 -25.65 -33.49
N SER A 68 -2.06 -25.68 -33.04
CA SER A 68 -2.95 -24.53 -33.22
C SER A 68 -2.42 -23.31 -32.46
N GLN A 69 -2.68 -22.12 -32.99
CA GLN A 69 -2.36 -20.86 -32.31
C GLN A 69 -2.90 -20.85 -30.87
N ARG A 70 -4.13 -21.33 -30.67
CA ARG A 70 -4.76 -21.44 -29.35
C ARG A 70 -3.97 -22.30 -28.37
N ALA A 71 -3.42 -23.42 -28.81
CA ALA A 71 -2.64 -24.29 -27.94
C ALA A 71 -1.23 -23.72 -27.65
N ALA A 72 -0.64 -22.97 -28.59
CA ALA A 72 0.60 -22.22 -28.32
C ALA A 72 0.38 -21.07 -27.31
N GLU A 73 -0.73 -20.35 -27.42
CA GLU A 73 -1.12 -19.31 -26.46
C GLU A 73 -1.39 -19.89 -25.07
N GLN A 74 -2.06 -21.04 -24.99
CA GLN A 74 -2.29 -21.73 -23.73
C GLN A 74 -0.97 -22.18 -23.09
N ALA A 75 -0.07 -22.81 -23.84
CA ALA A 75 1.25 -23.22 -23.33
C ALA A 75 2.05 -22.02 -22.78
N ARG A 76 1.98 -20.85 -23.44
CA ARG A 76 2.61 -19.62 -22.93
C ARG A 76 1.98 -19.15 -21.62
N ARG A 77 0.65 -19.16 -21.52
CA ARG A 77 -0.05 -18.78 -20.28
C ARG A 77 0.28 -19.73 -19.13
N ASP A 78 0.27 -21.03 -19.39
CA ASP A 78 0.61 -22.05 -18.38
C ASP A 78 2.06 -21.89 -17.92
N PHE A 79 2.98 -21.61 -18.84
CA PHE A 79 4.38 -21.33 -18.52
C PHE A 79 4.53 -20.08 -17.63
N GLU A 80 3.82 -18.99 -17.94
CA GLU A 80 3.81 -17.78 -17.11
C GLU A 80 3.26 -18.05 -15.70
N VAL A 81 2.18 -18.84 -15.59
CA VAL A 81 1.62 -19.27 -14.30
C VAL A 81 2.61 -20.12 -13.50
N VAL A 82 3.32 -21.04 -14.16
CA VAL A 82 4.33 -21.88 -13.51
C VAL A 82 5.48 -21.02 -12.96
N LEU A 83 6.02 -20.09 -13.77
CA LEU A 83 7.07 -19.16 -13.31
C LEU A 83 6.62 -18.35 -12.08
N GLU A 84 5.41 -17.81 -12.14
CA GLU A 84 4.85 -17.02 -11.06
C GLU A 84 4.66 -17.84 -9.78
N ALA A 85 4.13 -19.05 -9.90
CA ALA A 85 3.95 -19.94 -8.77
C ALA A 85 5.29 -20.39 -8.17
N VAL A 86 6.31 -20.67 -8.99
CA VAL A 86 7.67 -20.94 -8.53
C VAL A 86 8.19 -19.78 -7.68
N GLY A 87 7.97 -18.55 -8.12
CA GLY A 87 8.33 -17.35 -7.36
C GLY A 87 7.63 -17.27 -6.00
N CYS A 88 6.33 -17.58 -5.94
CA CYS A 88 5.53 -17.50 -4.72
C CYS A 88 5.82 -18.64 -3.72
N LEU A 89 6.14 -19.83 -4.23
CA LEU A 89 6.41 -21.02 -3.41
C LEU A 89 7.83 -21.03 -2.83
N GLY A 90 8.73 -20.18 -3.36
CA GLY A 90 9.84 -19.62 -2.58
C GLY A 90 11.05 -20.53 -2.37
N ASP A 91 11.49 -21.30 -3.38
CA ASP A 91 12.82 -21.95 -3.34
C ASP A 91 13.88 -21.09 -4.04
N PRO A 92 14.75 -20.36 -3.30
CA PRO A 92 15.72 -19.43 -3.90
C PRO A 92 16.73 -20.11 -4.83
N ARG A 93 16.93 -21.43 -4.71
CA ARG A 93 17.85 -22.20 -5.58
C ARG A 93 17.36 -22.25 -7.03
N LEU A 94 16.09 -21.95 -7.27
CA LEU A 94 15.50 -21.90 -8.61
C LEU A 94 15.80 -20.59 -9.34
N ALA A 95 16.35 -19.58 -8.66
CA ALA A 95 16.62 -18.28 -9.28
C ALA A 95 17.48 -18.36 -10.57
N PRO A 96 18.58 -19.13 -10.64
CA PRO A 96 19.34 -19.26 -11.88
C PRO A 96 18.56 -19.92 -13.02
N VAL A 97 17.60 -20.79 -12.70
CA VAL A 97 16.74 -21.44 -13.71
C VAL A 97 15.70 -20.44 -14.21
N VAL A 98 15.03 -19.73 -13.30
CA VAL A 98 14.06 -18.67 -13.61
C VAL A 98 14.69 -17.56 -14.46
N ALA A 99 15.93 -17.15 -14.16
CA ALA A 99 16.63 -16.09 -14.87
C ALA A 99 16.84 -16.39 -16.37
N ARG A 100 16.98 -17.67 -16.76
CA ARG A 100 17.11 -18.07 -18.18
C ARG A 100 15.86 -17.75 -19.00
N HIS A 101 14.74 -17.46 -18.34
CA HIS A 101 13.46 -17.20 -18.98
C HIS A 101 13.12 -15.71 -19.10
N LEU A 102 14.07 -14.81 -18.77
CA LEU A 102 13.91 -13.36 -18.98
C LEU A 102 13.77 -12.98 -20.47
N ASP A 103 14.20 -13.82 -21.40
CA ASP A 103 13.94 -13.64 -22.85
C ASP A 103 12.53 -14.09 -23.24
N ALA A 104 12.13 -15.28 -22.79
CA ALA A 104 10.87 -15.90 -23.21
C ALA A 104 9.65 -15.28 -22.51
N SER A 105 9.79 -14.91 -21.24
CA SER A 105 8.74 -14.28 -20.45
C SER A 105 9.35 -13.28 -19.44
N PRO A 106 9.81 -12.10 -19.92
CA PRO A 106 10.47 -11.12 -19.07
C PRO A 106 9.59 -10.65 -17.91
N TYR A 107 8.27 -10.56 -18.11
CA TYR A 107 7.32 -10.17 -17.08
C TYR A 107 7.26 -11.19 -15.93
N ALA A 108 6.94 -12.45 -16.22
CA ALA A 108 6.75 -13.47 -15.20
C ALA A 108 8.08 -13.86 -14.54
N ALA A 109 9.16 -13.97 -15.33
CA ALA A 109 10.48 -14.29 -14.81
C ALA A 109 11.03 -13.20 -13.88
N ALA A 110 10.87 -11.91 -14.21
CA ALA A 110 11.31 -10.83 -13.34
C ALA A 110 10.57 -10.86 -11.98
N LEU A 111 9.25 -10.92 -11.98
CA LEU A 111 8.47 -10.97 -10.73
C LEU A 111 8.79 -12.23 -9.90
N ALA A 112 9.00 -13.37 -10.56
CA ALA A 112 9.43 -14.59 -9.88
C ALA A 112 10.80 -14.40 -9.20
N LEU A 113 11.79 -13.81 -9.88
CA LEU A 113 13.10 -13.49 -9.28
C LEU A 113 12.96 -12.55 -8.08
N GLY A 114 12.11 -11.53 -8.18
CA GLY A 114 11.82 -10.61 -7.08
C GLY A 114 11.28 -11.35 -5.86
N ARG A 115 10.28 -12.22 -6.04
CA ARG A 115 9.66 -13.01 -4.97
C ARG A 115 10.59 -14.08 -4.38
N LEU A 116 11.50 -14.64 -5.18
CA LEU A 116 12.55 -15.55 -4.70
C LEU A 116 13.64 -14.85 -3.88
N GLY A 117 13.67 -13.51 -3.82
CA GLY A 117 14.72 -12.76 -3.12
C GLY A 117 16.09 -12.87 -3.81
N ALA A 118 16.11 -13.07 -5.13
CA ALA A 118 17.29 -13.34 -5.93
C ALA A 118 18.20 -12.11 -6.16
N ARG A 119 18.79 -11.54 -5.09
CA ARG A 119 19.61 -10.32 -5.14
C ARG A 119 20.81 -10.39 -6.11
N ASP A 120 21.40 -11.57 -6.27
CA ASP A 120 22.50 -11.79 -7.23
C ASP A 120 22.10 -11.50 -8.70
N HIS A 121 20.79 -11.40 -9.00
CA HIS A 121 20.27 -11.14 -10.33
C HIS A 121 19.90 -9.66 -10.58
N VAL A 122 20.22 -8.74 -9.66
CA VAL A 122 19.98 -7.29 -9.85
C VAL A 122 20.60 -6.79 -11.16
N ALA A 123 21.88 -7.13 -11.42
CA ALA A 123 22.57 -6.72 -12.65
C ALA A 123 21.92 -7.33 -13.90
N THR A 124 21.49 -8.60 -13.82
CA THR A 124 20.79 -9.28 -14.91
C THR A 124 19.46 -8.60 -15.24
N LEU A 125 18.68 -8.23 -14.23
CA LEU A 125 17.41 -7.52 -14.39
C LEU A 125 17.62 -6.14 -15.03
N LEU A 126 18.59 -5.36 -14.54
CA LEU A 126 18.93 -4.05 -15.09
C LEU A 126 19.36 -4.11 -16.56
N ALA A 127 20.15 -5.12 -16.94
CA ALA A 127 20.60 -5.30 -18.31
C ALA A 127 19.47 -5.60 -19.30
N ARG A 128 18.28 -6.00 -18.82
CA ARG A 128 17.12 -6.36 -19.65
C ARG A 128 16.12 -5.23 -19.88
N LEU A 129 16.18 -4.15 -19.10
CA LEU A 129 15.35 -2.96 -19.32
C LEU A 129 15.31 -2.41 -20.76
N PRO A 130 16.43 -2.34 -21.53
CA PRO A 130 16.40 -1.79 -22.90
C PRO A 130 15.54 -2.58 -23.87
N ASP A 131 15.54 -3.89 -23.73
CA ASP A 131 15.15 -4.82 -24.80
C ASP A 131 13.76 -5.42 -24.61
N VAL A 132 13.02 -4.97 -23.58
CA VAL A 132 11.73 -5.54 -23.21
C VAL A 132 10.59 -4.53 -23.37
N PRO A 133 9.35 -5.00 -23.66
CA PRO A 133 8.19 -4.11 -23.73
C PRO A 133 7.95 -3.34 -22.42
N VAL A 134 7.28 -2.20 -22.50
CA VAL A 134 6.89 -1.33 -21.36
C VAL A 134 6.35 -2.11 -20.16
N LYS A 135 5.40 -3.04 -20.38
CA LYS A 135 4.83 -3.87 -19.30
C LYS A 135 5.90 -4.69 -18.56
N ALA A 136 6.89 -5.21 -19.29
CA ALA A 136 7.99 -5.97 -18.70
C ALA A 136 9.03 -5.06 -18.02
N GLN A 137 9.22 -3.82 -18.48
CA GLN A 137 10.04 -2.84 -17.76
C GLN A 137 9.44 -2.55 -16.38
N CYS A 138 8.12 -2.35 -16.28
CA CYS A 138 7.44 -2.19 -14.99
C CYS A 138 7.64 -3.40 -14.07
N ALA A 139 7.54 -4.63 -14.62
CA ALA A 139 7.77 -5.85 -13.85
C ALA A 139 9.21 -5.99 -13.36
N ILE A 140 10.20 -5.57 -14.16
CA ILE A 140 11.60 -5.54 -13.75
C ILE A 140 11.82 -4.55 -12.61
N VAL A 141 11.26 -3.33 -12.70
CA VAL A 141 11.37 -2.34 -11.62
C VAL A 141 10.69 -2.85 -10.35
N ALA A 142 9.49 -3.41 -10.44
CA ALA A 142 8.79 -4.03 -9.31
C ALA A 142 9.58 -5.22 -8.71
N ALA A 143 10.27 -6.00 -9.53
CA ALA A 143 11.15 -7.06 -9.05
C ALA A 143 12.35 -6.50 -8.28
N LEU A 144 13.01 -5.46 -8.80
CA LEU A 144 14.12 -4.78 -8.12
C LEU A 144 13.69 -4.18 -6.78
N GLU A 145 12.47 -3.64 -6.68
CA GLU A 145 11.86 -3.21 -5.43
C GLU A 145 11.66 -4.36 -4.44
N LEU A 146 11.11 -5.50 -4.90
CA LEU A 146 10.92 -6.69 -4.07
C LEU A 146 12.25 -7.22 -3.52
N LEU A 147 13.32 -7.16 -4.32
CA LEU A 147 14.66 -7.53 -3.88
C LEU A 147 15.19 -6.58 -2.78
N GLY A 148 14.77 -5.32 -2.82
CA GLY A 148 15.12 -4.29 -1.85
C GLY A 148 16.63 -4.03 -1.77
N ASP A 149 17.35 -4.23 -2.87
CA ASP A 149 18.80 -4.08 -2.94
C ASP A 149 19.17 -2.68 -3.48
N PRO A 150 19.75 -1.79 -2.66
CA PRO A 150 20.15 -0.45 -3.08
C PRO A 150 21.15 -0.44 -4.25
N ALA A 151 21.84 -1.55 -4.52
CA ALA A 151 22.73 -1.69 -5.69
C ALA A 151 21.98 -1.55 -7.03
N ALA A 152 20.65 -1.67 -7.05
CA ALA A 152 19.83 -1.40 -8.22
C ALA A 152 19.73 0.10 -8.56
N ALA A 153 19.90 0.99 -7.57
CA ALA A 153 19.62 2.41 -7.73
C ALA A 153 20.47 3.12 -8.80
N PRO A 154 21.80 2.89 -8.93
CA PRO A 154 22.58 3.49 -10.00
C PRO A 154 22.04 3.16 -11.40
N GLY A 155 21.69 1.89 -11.63
CA GLY A 155 21.15 1.45 -12.92
C GLY A 155 19.77 2.02 -13.21
N LEU A 156 18.90 2.10 -12.19
CA LEU A 156 17.59 2.73 -12.32
C LEU A 156 17.68 4.24 -12.58
N LEU A 157 18.63 4.95 -11.95
CA LEU A 157 18.88 6.37 -12.21
C LEU A 157 19.35 6.62 -13.65
N GLU A 158 20.24 5.76 -14.15
CA GLU A 158 20.71 5.83 -15.54
C GLU A 158 19.55 5.69 -16.52
N TRP A 159 18.76 4.63 -16.32
CA TRP A 159 17.61 4.31 -17.16
C TRP A 159 16.49 5.34 -17.11
N LEU A 160 16.23 5.93 -15.93
CA LEU A 160 15.21 6.94 -15.75
C LEU A 160 15.35 8.11 -16.75
N ARG A 161 16.58 8.47 -17.12
CA ARG A 161 16.87 9.59 -18.03
C ARG A 161 16.33 9.37 -19.45
N THR A 162 16.29 8.12 -19.90
CA THR A 162 15.92 7.75 -21.28
C THR A 162 14.69 6.84 -21.38
N ALA A 163 14.14 6.41 -20.25
CA ALA A 163 12.95 5.59 -20.16
C ALA A 163 11.74 6.24 -20.88
N PRO A 164 10.86 5.47 -21.55
CA PRO A 164 9.59 5.98 -22.07
C PRO A 164 8.74 6.64 -20.97
N ASP A 165 7.98 7.67 -21.31
CA ASP A 165 7.20 8.45 -20.34
C ASP A 165 6.19 7.56 -19.56
N GLU A 166 5.69 6.49 -20.18
CA GLU A 166 4.74 5.54 -19.60
C GLU A 166 5.30 4.76 -18.40
N VAL A 167 6.63 4.63 -18.28
CA VAL A 167 7.26 3.87 -17.18
C VAL A 167 8.00 4.75 -16.18
N VAL A 168 8.20 6.03 -16.47
CA VAL A 168 8.99 6.94 -15.63
C VAL A 168 8.51 6.99 -14.17
N TYR A 169 7.19 6.88 -13.95
CA TYR A 169 6.63 6.80 -12.60
C TYR A 169 7.09 5.56 -11.84
N GLU A 170 7.16 4.40 -12.48
CA GLU A 170 7.64 3.15 -11.84
C GLU A 170 9.09 3.30 -11.39
N PHE A 171 9.95 3.89 -12.23
CA PHE A 171 11.33 4.18 -11.86
C PHE A 171 11.42 5.14 -10.68
N HIS A 172 10.64 6.23 -10.68
CA HIS A 172 10.57 7.15 -9.55
C HIS A 172 10.15 6.45 -8.26
N HIS A 173 9.11 5.62 -8.33
CA HIS A 173 8.60 4.85 -7.20
C HIS A 173 9.66 3.90 -6.65
N GLY A 174 10.26 3.08 -7.52
CA GLY A 174 11.27 2.11 -7.12
C GLY A 174 12.54 2.75 -6.56
N LEU A 175 13.01 3.84 -7.17
CA LEU A 175 14.12 4.64 -6.64
C LEU A 175 13.79 5.17 -5.25
N GLY A 176 12.61 5.76 -5.07
CA GLY A 176 12.15 6.29 -3.79
C GLY A 176 12.20 5.28 -2.65
N LEU A 177 11.80 4.03 -2.93
CA LEU A 177 11.86 2.92 -1.97
C LEU A 177 13.30 2.46 -1.71
N LEU A 178 14.09 2.24 -2.76
CA LEU A 178 15.44 1.70 -2.66
C LEU A 178 16.41 2.64 -1.96
N VAL A 179 16.24 3.96 -2.15
CA VAL A 179 17.14 4.98 -1.58
C VAL A 179 16.56 5.69 -0.36
N GLY A 180 15.28 5.43 -0.03
CA GLY A 180 14.58 6.03 1.09
C GLY A 180 14.37 7.54 0.98
N TRP A 181 14.45 8.11 -0.22
CA TRP A 181 14.33 9.55 -0.47
C TRP A 181 13.62 9.81 -1.79
N GLU A 182 12.84 10.88 -1.87
CA GLU A 182 12.16 11.31 -3.08
C GLU A 182 12.24 12.83 -3.22
N PRO A 183 12.38 13.34 -4.47
CA PRO A 183 12.27 14.77 -4.74
C PRO A 183 10.83 15.25 -4.56
N LEU A 184 10.65 16.51 -4.16
CA LEU A 184 9.34 17.15 -4.25
C LEU A 184 9.06 17.48 -5.71
N LEU A 185 8.00 16.91 -6.26
CA LEU A 185 7.60 17.09 -7.66
C LEU A 185 6.35 17.94 -7.76
N PRO A 186 6.18 18.81 -8.77
CA PRO A 186 4.94 19.54 -8.97
C PRO A 186 3.70 18.64 -8.95
N LEU A 187 2.71 18.99 -8.13
CA LEU A 187 1.55 18.13 -7.81
C LEU A 187 0.63 17.84 -9.01
N TYR A 188 0.49 18.80 -9.93
CA TYR A 188 -0.48 18.74 -11.03
C TYR A 188 0.20 18.95 -12.39
N PRO A 189 0.85 17.92 -12.94
CA PRO A 189 1.35 17.99 -14.31
C PRO A 189 0.18 18.02 -15.31
N GLU A 190 0.28 18.86 -16.34
CA GLU A 190 -0.74 18.99 -17.39
C GLU A 190 -0.76 17.82 -18.37
N SER A 191 0.32 17.03 -18.43
CA SER A 191 0.46 15.88 -19.32
C SER A 191 1.42 14.83 -18.74
N LEU A 192 1.38 13.61 -19.30
CA LEU A 192 2.33 12.55 -18.97
C LEU A 192 3.78 12.96 -19.28
N ALA A 193 3.99 13.67 -20.38
CA ALA A 193 5.32 14.18 -20.75
C ALA A 193 5.84 15.19 -19.73
N GLN A 194 4.97 16.11 -19.26
CA GLN A 194 5.35 17.06 -18.20
C GLN A 194 5.63 16.35 -16.88
N ALA A 195 4.80 15.36 -16.51
CA ALA A 195 5.03 14.54 -15.31
C ALA A 195 6.39 13.84 -15.37
N SER A 196 6.71 13.26 -16.53
CA SER A 196 7.96 12.55 -16.76
C SER A 196 9.17 13.50 -16.75
N ALA A 197 9.05 14.68 -17.36
CA ALA A 197 10.08 15.72 -17.30
C ALA A 197 10.32 16.19 -15.86
N ASN A 198 9.26 16.40 -15.08
CA ASN A 198 9.37 16.78 -13.66
C ASN A 198 10.11 15.71 -12.86
N ILE A 199 9.77 14.43 -13.05
CA ILE A 199 10.44 13.31 -12.39
C ILE A 199 11.92 13.28 -12.76
N ARG A 200 12.24 13.29 -14.06
CA ARG A 200 13.64 13.27 -14.55
C ARG A 200 14.43 14.44 -13.97
N GLY A 201 13.84 15.64 -13.97
CA GLY A 201 14.44 16.84 -13.37
C GLY A 201 14.67 16.70 -11.86
N GLY A 202 13.71 16.15 -11.12
CA GLY A 202 13.84 15.94 -9.67
C GLY A 202 14.95 14.97 -9.28
N TRP A 203 15.28 14.01 -10.15
CA TRP A 203 16.36 13.06 -9.96
C TRP A 203 17.68 13.44 -10.64
N ALA A 204 17.71 14.50 -11.46
CA ALA A 204 18.88 14.84 -12.29
C ALA A 204 20.15 15.08 -11.47
N ASP A 205 20.01 15.81 -10.35
CA ASP A 205 21.12 16.17 -9.45
C ASP A 205 21.25 15.21 -8.26
N PHE A 206 20.52 14.09 -8.28
CA PHE A 206 20.55 13.13 -7.19
C PHE A 206 21.84 12.31 -7.22
N GLU A 207 22.58 12.38 -6.12
CA GLU A 207 23.78 11.57 -5.88
C GLU A 207 23.51 10.58 -4.73
N LEU A 208 23.84 9.31 -4.94
CA LEU A 208 23.65 8.26 -3.95
C LEU A 208 24.54 8.43 -2.71
N THR A 209 25.74 8.96 -2.89
CA THR A 209 26.76 9.14 -1.83
C THR A 209 26.61 10.45 -1.08
N ARG A 210 25.87 11.42 -1.62
CA ARG A 210 25.68 12.73 -1.00
C ARG A 210 24.74 12.61 0.21
N PRO A 211 25.11 13.19 1.38
CA PRO A 211 24.22 13.22 2.53
C PRO A 211 22.87 13.85 2.17
N ARG A 212 21.79 13.23 2.65
CA ARG A 212 20.43 13.74 2.43
C ARG A 212 20.26 15.07 3.15
N PRO A 213 19.66 16.09 2.51
CA PRO A 213 19.33 17.32 3.22
C PRO A 213 18.30 17.03 4.31
N ALA A 214 18.32 17.82 5.38
CA ALA A 214 17.36 17.67 6.48
C ALA A 214 15.91 17.84 5.98
N PRO A 215 14.96 17.07 6.55
CA PRO A 215 13.55 17.23 6.26
C PRO A 215 13.06 18.58 6.79
N ARG A 216 12.15 19.24 6.07
CA ARG A 216 11.59 20.52 6.48
C ARG A 216 10.20 20.75 5.90
N LEU A 217 9.48 21.70 6.50
CA LEU A 217 8.19 22.16 6.01
C LEU A 217 8.37 23.44 5.19
N GLU A 218 7.72 23.52 4.04
CA GLU A 218 7.77 24.69 3.15
C GLU A 218 6.38 25.06 2.61
N GLN A 219 6.27 26.23 1.96
CA GLN A 219 5.05 26.69 1.28
C GLN A 219 3.78 26.56 2.13
N VAL A 220 3.86 27.05 3.37
CA VAL A 220 2.77 26.99 4.32
C VAL A 220 1.71 28.03 3.98
N THR A 221 0.47 27.59 3.75
CA THR A 221 -0.68 28.47 3.51
C THR A 221 -1.88 28.02 4.33
N THR A 222 -2.65 28.97 4.85
CA THR A 222 -3.86 28.69 5.64
C THR A 222 -5.11 29.10 4.85
N SER A 223 -6.09 28.21 4.75
CA SER A 223 -7.35 28.44 4.03
C SER A 223 -8.53 28.52 5.02
N GLY A 224 -8.40 29.40 6.01
CA GLY A 224 -9.32 29.52 7.15
C GLY A 224 -8.83 28.77 8.40
N PRO A 225 -9.63 28.73 9.48
CA PRO A 225 -9.17 28.24 10.77
C PRO A 225 -8.98 26.71 10.83
N HIS A 226 -9.51 25.97 9.86
CA HIS A 226 -9.57 24.50 9.91
C HIS A 226 -8.77 23.83 8.81
N GLN A 227 -8.02 24.60 8.01
CA GLN A 227 -7.30 24.09 6.85
C GLN A 227 -5.91 24.73 6.76
N LEU A 228 -4.88 23.88 6.71
CA LEU A 228 -3.50 24.30 6.56
C LEU A 228 -2.81 23.43 5.52
N ARG A 229 -2.29 24.05 4.46
CA ARG A 229 -1.50 23.41 3.42
C ARG A 229 -0.01 23.66 3.67
N PHE A 230 0.81 22.64 3.45
CA PHE A 230 2.26 22.72 3.57
C PHE A 230 2.90 21.64 2.73
N ASN A 231 4.15 21.84 2.36
CA ASN A 231 4.96 20.81 1.72
C ASN A 231 5.90 20.19 2.75
N VAL A 232 6.05 18.87 2.69
CA VAL A 232 7.16 18.18 3.35
C VAL A 232 8.24 18.00 2.29
N VAL A 233 9.42 18.57 2.52
CA VAL A 233 10.57 18.47 1.62
C VAL A 233 11.64 17.62 2.26
N ASN A 234 12.19 16.66 1.52
CA ASN A 234 13.13 15.64 2.01
C ASN A 234 12.58 14.85 3.20
N GLY A 235 11.26 14.64 3.23
CA GLY A 235 10.59 13.92 4.31
C GLY A 235 11.18 12.53 4.50
N LEU A 236 11.27 12.09 5.75
CA LEU A 236 11.90 10.80 6.07
C LEU A 236 11.10 9.60 5.53
N GLY A 237 9.81 9.81 5.22
CA GLY A 237 8.91 8.75 4.75
C GLY A 237 8.82 7.61 5.74
N VAL A 238 8.80 7.89 7.05
CA VAL A 238 8.59 6.87 8.07
C VAL A 238 7.20 6.25 7.87
N ALA A 239 6.16 7.06 7.64
CA ALA A 239 4.85 6.58 7.22
C ALA A 239 4.66 6.76 5.71
N ARG A 240 4.33 5.68 4.99
CA ARG A 240 4.11 5.70 3.53
C ARG A 240 2.88 4.91 3.15
N VAL A 241 1.97 5.55 2.41
CA VAL A 241 1.00 4.85 1.57
C VAL A 241 1.76 4.33 0.35
N ARG A 242 1.86 3.00 0.22
CA ARG A 242 2.62 2.29 -0.79
C ARG A 242 1.66 1.56 -1.72
N PHE A 243 1.87 1.70 -3.02
CA PHE A 243 1.29 0.81 -4.01
C PHE A 243 2.13 -0.47 -4.06
N ASP A 244 1.54 -1.57 -3.60
CA ASP A 244 2.24 -2.83 -3.50
C ASP A 244 2.66 -3.34 -4.88
N PRO A 245 3.80 -4.06 -4.97
CA PRO A 245 4.15 -4.82 -6.17
C PRO A 245 2.99 -5.74 -6.58
N PRO A 246 2.94 -6.18 -7.85
CA PRO A 246 1.82 -6.96 -8.35
C PRO A 246 1.56 -8.18 -7.46
N ALA A 247 0.33 -8.32 -6.97
CA ALA A 247 -0.10 -9.53 -6.28
C ALA A 247 0.12 -10.76 -7.18
N PRO A 248 0.39 -11.94 -6.60
CA PRO A 248 0.46 -13.18 -7.37
C PRO A 248 -0.74 -13.34 -8.31
N PHE A 249 -0.45 -13.62 -9.58
CA PHE A 249 -1.42 -13.88 -10.65
C PHE A 249 -2.29 -12.69 -11.03
N SER A 250 -1.90 -11.47 -10.62
CA SER A 250 -2.59 -10.23 -10.99
C SER A 250 -2.21 -9.76 -12.39
N SER A 251 -3.23 -9.34 -13.15
CA SER A 251 -3.03 -8.63 -14.42
C SER A 251 -2.67 -7.15 -14.22
N TRP A 252 -2.90 -6.62 -13.02
CA TRP A 252 -2.62 -5.23 -12.66
C TRP A 252 -1.21 -5.12 -12.05
N LEU A 253 -0.42 -4.18 -12.57
CA LEU A 253 0.96 -3.97 -12.13
C LEU A 253 1.02 -3.51 -10.66
N ARG A 254 0.17 -2.57 -10.28
CA ARG A 254 -0.01 -2.14 -8.89
C ARG A 254 -1.48 -1.83 -8.70
N TRP A 255 -2.04 -2.32 -7.60
CA TRP A 255 -3.45 -2.11 -7.28
C TRP A 255 -3.64 -2.03 -5.78
N ASP A 256 -3.02 -2.95 -5.06
CA ASP A 256 -3.10 -2.98 -3.61
C ASP A 256 -2.32 -1.83 -3.00
N VAL A 257 -2.89 -1.26 -1.94
CA VAL A 257 -2.33 -0.13 -1.21
C VAL A 257 -2.10 -0.54 0.23
N ALA A 258 -0.85 -0.50 0.67
CA ALA A 258 -0.46 -0.74 2.05
C ALA A 258 0.03 0.55 2.70
N LEU A 259 -0.39 0.82 3.93
CA LEU A 259 0.34 1.75 4.78
C LEU A 259 1.51 1.00 5.43
N THR A 260 2.71 1.56 5.30
CA THR A 260 3.90 1.07 5.98
C THR A 260 4.41 2.11 6.97
N ILE A 261 4.90 1.65 8.12
CA ILE A 261 5.61 2.47 9.11
C ILE A 261 7.01 1.89 9.29
N ALA A 262 8.04 2.70 9.04
CA ALA A 262 9.44 2.29 9.03
C ALA A 262 9.71 1.05 8.13
N GLY A 263 9.04 1.01 6.97
CA GLY A 263 9.15 -0.08 6.00
C GLY A 263 8.43 -1.37 6.39
N ARG A 264 7.66 -1.39 7.48
CA ARG A 264 6.86 -2.55 7.92
C ARG A 264 5.37 -2.29 7.62
N PRO A 265 4.64 -3.26 7.03
CA PRO A 265 3.18 -3.17 6.92
C PRO A 265 2.56 -2.90 8.30
N VAL A 266 1.54 -2.07 8.34
CA VAL A 266 0.85 -1.75 9.59
C VAL A 266 0.02 -2.96 9.99
N TYR A 267 0.58 -3.85 10.82
CA TYR A 267 -0.01 -4.42 12.04
C TYR A 267 1.09 -5.13 12.85
N GLN A 268 1.29 -4.63 14.08
CA GLN A 268 2.05 -5.13 15.25
C GLN A 268 3.58 -4.88 15.37
N LEU A 269 3.94 -4.05 16.39
CA LEU A 269 5.02 -4.24 17.38
C LEU A 269 4.87 -3.14 18.47
N GLY A 270 4.58 -3.55 19.71
CA GLY A 270 3.96 -2.70 20.75
C GLY A 270 4.86 -1.88 21.69
N SER A 271 4.22 -1.09 22.56
CA SER A 271 4.60 -0.80 23.96
C SER A 271 3.60 0.10 24.68
N TYR A 272 3.52 -0.10 26.00
CA TYR A 272 2.82 0.60 27.09
C TYR A 272 1.86 1.74 26.72
N CYS A 273 0.59 1.52 27.06
CA CYS A 273 -0.44 2.54 27.18
C CYS A 273 0.11 3.78 27.89
N ASP A 274 0.31 4.88 27.13
CA ASP A 274 0.09 6.26 27.61
C ASP A 274 0.23 7.38 26.55
N THR A 275 0.91 7.26 25.38
CA THR A 275 1.12 8.46 24.52
C THR A 275 1.47 8.26 23.02
N CYS A 276 1.51 9.36 22.24
CA CYS A 276 2.11 9.49 20.87
C CYS A 276 3.55 8.97 20.74
N GLU A 277 4.22 8.65 21.86
CA GLU A 277 5.60 8.18 21.93
C GLU A 277 5.83 6.90 21.13
N ALA A 278 4.82 6.04 20.98
CA ALA A 278 4.93 4.81 20.19
C ALA A 278 5.40 5.10 18.74
N HIS A 279 4.82 6.11 18.08
CA HIS A 279 5.23 6.50 16.73
C HIS A 279 6.67 7.02 16.70
N MET A 280 7.08 7.80 17.71
CA MET A 280 8.42 8.39 17.79
C MET A 280 9.49 7.33 18.03
N ARG A 281 9.20 6.30 18.84
CA ARG A 281 10.07 5.13 19.01
C ARG A 281 10.20 4.35 17.70
N LEU A 282 9.10 4.16 16.95
CA LEU A 282 9.14 3.54 15.62
C LEU A 282 9.98 4.36 14.62
N ALA A 283 9.94 5.69 14.72
CA ALA A 283 10.79 6.58 13.94
C ALA A 283 12.25 6.64 14.44
N GLY A 284 12.62 5.87 15.48
CA GLY A 284 13.99 5.76 15.99
C GLY A 284 14.45 6.91 16.87
N TRP A 285 13.54 7.69 17.46
CA TRP A 285 13.90 8.83 18.30
C TRP A 285 14.47 8.36 19.64
N PRO A 286 15.53 9.01 20.18
CA PRO A 286 16.01 8.72 21.53
C PRO A 286 14.87 8.85 22.56
N PRO A 287 14.80 8.01 23.60
CA PRO A 287 13.68 8.00 24.54
C PRO A 287 13.35 9.37 25.15
N GLU A 288 14.37 10.13 25.57
CA GLU A 288 14.19 11.48 26.11
C GLU A 288 13.57 12.44 25.08
N ARG A 289 14.05 12.39 23.84
CA ARG A 289 13.54 13.22 22.74
C ARG A 289 12.12 12.81 22.35
N ALA A 290 11.84 11.51 22.32
CA ALA A 290 10.51 10.97 22.05
C ALA A 290 9.50 11.44 23.11
N ALA A 291 9.86 11.39 24.39
CA ALA A 291 9.00 11.86 25.47
C ALA A 291 8.68 13.36 25.37
N VAL A 292 9.70 14.19 25.09
CA VAL A 292 9.53 15.66 24.92
C VAL A 292 8.59 15.96 23.73
N VAL A 293 8.83 15.32 22.59
CA VAL A 293 8.00 15.54 21.39
C VAL A 293 6.59 15.01 21.60
N ALA A 294 6.43 13.86 22.27
CA ALA A 294 5.12 13.34 22.63
C ALA A 294 4.36 14.31 23.53
N GLY A 295 5.04 14.96 24.49
CA GLY A 295 4.46 16.03 25.29
C GLY A 295 3.97 17.19 24.43
N ALA A 296 4.84 17.74 23.57
CA ALA A 296 4.50 18.84 22.68
C ALA A 296 3.33 18.50 21.73
N VAL A 297 3.28 17.28 21.19
CA VAL A 297 2.17 16.81 20.35
C VAL A 297 0.88 16.70 21.16
N ARG A 298 0.92 16.17 22.39
CA ARG A 298 -0.26 16.11 23.26
C ARG A 298 -0.80 17.51 23.55
N ASP A 299 0.08 18.45 23.87
CA ASP A 299 -0.29 19.85 24.16
C ASP A 299 -0.88 20.51 22.92
N ALA A 300 -0.25 20.32 21.75
CA ALA A 300 -0.75 20.81 20.47
C ALA A 300 -2.14 20.23 20.13
N LEU A 301 -2.46 19.01 20.58
CA LEU A 301 -3.72 18.32 20.34
C LEU A 301 -4.78 18.50 21.46
N ALA A 302 -4.51 19.26 22.52
CA ALA A 302 -5.41 19.33 23.67
C ALA A 302 -6.80 19.92 23.38
N ALA A 303 -6.91 20.83 22.40
CA ALA A 303 -8.18 21.44 21.99
C ALA A 303 -8.29 21.84 20.51
N VAL A 304 -7.17 21.89 19.76
CA VAL A 304 -7.03 22.33 18.35
C VAL A 304 -8.22 23.16 17.82
N PRO A 305 -8.43 24.40 18.31
CA PRO A 305 -9.50 25.25 17.81
C PRO A 305 -9.19 25.77 16.40
N VAL A 306 -7.90 25.95 16.09
CA VAL A 306 -7.39 26.47 14.83
C VAL A 306 -6.11 25.72 14.42
N LEU A 307 -5.94 25.48 13.12
CA LEU A 307 -4.67 25.05 12.54
C LEU A 307 -3.79 26.27 12.27
N SER A 308 -2.99 26.66 13.26
CA SER A 308 -2.11 27.83 13.20
C SER A 308 -0.66 27.46 12.83
N LEU A 309 0.16 28.49 12.58
CA LEU A 309 1.62 28.30 12.45
C LEU A 309 2.27 27.80 13.74
N ASP A 310 1.73 28.16 14.91
CA ASP A 310 2.22 27.65 16.20
C ASP A 310 1.94 26.15 16.33
N TRP A 311 0.73 25.72 15.95
CA TRP A 311 0.40 24.30 15.87
C TRP A 311 1.35 23.57 14.91
N LEU A 312 1.58 24.14 13.72
CA LEU A 312 2.50 23.56 12.74
C LEU A 312 3.93 23.46 13.29
N THR A 313 4.40 24.47 14.00
CA THR A 313 5.74 24.51 14.61
C THR A 313 5.87 23.42 15.68
N ALA A 314 4.86 23.29 16.55
CA ALA A 314 4.82 22.23 17.57
C ALA A 314 4.79 20.83 16.95
N MET A 315 4.08 20.66 15.82
CA MET A 315 3.94 19.39 15.11
C MET A 315 5.10 19.07 14.15
N SER A 316 5.92 20.05 13.78
CA SER A 316 7.02 19.93 12.81
C SER A 316 7.95 18.72 13.04
N PRO A 317 8.37 18.41 14.29
CA PRO A 317 9.16 17.20 14.57
C PRO A 317 8.51 15.90 14.06
N LEU A 318 7.18 15.79 14.14
CA LEU A 318 6.42 14.64 13.65
C LEU A 318 6.16 14.77 12.14
N LEU A 319 5.73 15.94 11.66
CA LEU A 319 5.36 16.14 10.26
C LEU A 319 6.54 15.94 9.29
N THR A 320 7.76 16.25 9.71
CA THR A 320 8.98 16.00 8.93
C THR A 320 9.34 14.51 8.79
N THR A 321 8.73 13.64 9.60
CA THR A 321 8.88 12.18 9.44
C THR A 321 8.02 11.63 8.29
N LEU A 322 7.04 12.39 7.82
CA LEU A 322 6.17 11.99 6.72
C LEU A 322 6.93 11.93 5.39
N ARG A 323 6.30 11.35 4.37
CA ARG A 323 6.85 11.28 3.00
C ARG A 323 6.92 12.67 2.36
N THR A 324 7.95 12.93 1.54
CA THR A 324 8.02 14.13 0.70
C THR A 324 6.74 14.29 -0.11
N GLY A 325 6.15 15.48 -0.14
CA GLY A 325 4.95 15.74 -0.92
C GLY A 325 4.17 16.96 -0.47
N HIS A 326 2.98 17.10 -1.02
CA HIS A 326 2.04 18.18 -0.75
C HIS A 326 1.00 17.71 0.25
N TRP A 327 0.94 18.37 1.40
CA TRP A 327 0.12 17.97 2.51
C TRP A 327 -0.98 19.00 2.79
N LEU A 328 -2.15 18.48 3.12
CA LEU A 328 -3.27 19.22 3.64
C LEU A 328 -3.59 18.69 5.04
N ALA A 329 -3.52 19.58 6.04
CA ALA A 329 -4.09 19.33 7.36
C ALA A 329 -5.52 19.89 7.39
N VAL A 330 -6.49 19.06 7.76
CA VAL A 330 -7.90 19.44 7.90
C VAL A 330 -8.40 19.10 9.30
N ARG A 331 -8.96 20.07 10.01
CA ARG A 331 -9.60 19.87 11.32
C ARG A 331 -11.09 19.66 11.14
N GLY A 332 -11.62 18.54 11.64
CA GLY A 332 -13.04 18.19 11.58
C GLY A 332 -13.55 17.56 12.88
N GLU A 333 -14.84 17.29 12.94
CA GLU A 333 -15.48 16.54 14.03
C GLU A 333 -16.18 15.31 13.46
N PHE A 334 -15.93 14.14 14.03
CA PHE A 334 -16.36 12.86 13.49
C PHE A 334 -17.19 12.10 14.52
N ASP A 335 -18.44 11.80 14.20
CA ASP A 335 -19.26 10.91 15.01
C ASP A 335 -18.82 9.47 14.75
N VAL A 336 -18.07 8.90 15.72
CA VAL A 336 -17.41 7.62 15.57
C VAL A 336 -18.09 6.51 16.37
N GLU A 337 -18.05 5.30 15.82
CA GLU A 337 -18.37 4.06 16.53
C GLU A 337 -17.21 3.06 16.46
N ARG A 338 -17.09 2.18 17.46
CA ARG A 338 -16.20 1.02 17.42
C ARG A 338 -16.89 -0.12 16.67
N VAL A 339 -16.16 -0.73 15.76
CA VAL A 339 -16.61 -1.88 14.97
C VAL A 339 -15.82 -3.11 15.40
N THR A 340 -16.54 -4.13 15.83
CA THR A 340 -15.96 -5.39 16.34
C THR A 340 -16.30 -6.61 15.48
N ALA A 341 -17.11 -6.42 14.43
CA ALA A 341 -17.58 -7.50 13.58
C ALA A 341 -17.70 -7.01 12.12
N PRO A 342 -17.39 -7.86 11.12
CA PRO A 342 -17.34 -7.48 9.72
C PRO A 342 -18.66 -6.91 9.20
N GLU A 343 -19.79 -7.51 9.57
CA GLU A 343 -21.13 -7.10 9.14
C GLU A 343 -21.51 -5.67 9.58
N ARG A 344 -20.82 -5.12 10.58
CA ARG A 344 -21.02 -3.75 11.07
C ARG A 344 -20.12 -2.73 10.41
N SER A 345 -19.12 -3.18 9.66
CA SER A 345 -18.14 -2.29 9.04
C SER A 345 -18.64 -1.69 7.75
N TRP A 346 -18.18 -0.49 7.39
CA TRP A 346 -18.26 0.00 6.03
C TRP A 346 -17.61 -0.90 4.98
N TRP A 347 -16.70 -1.81 5.36
CA TRP A 347 -16.20 -2.86 4.47
C TRP A 347 -17.29 -3.83 4.00
N SER A 348 -18.43 -3.91 4.69
CA SER A 348 -19.59 -4.71 4.31
C SER A 348 -20.88 -3.87 4.15
N ARG A 349 -21.22 -3.03 5.13
CA ARG A 349 -22.47 -2.24 5.18
C ARG A 349 -22.70 -1.34 3.97
N ARG A 350 -21.64 -0.83 3.34
CA ARG A 350 -21.80 0.09 2.20
C ARG A 350 -22.49 -0.56 1.00
N GLU A 351 -22.51 -1.88 0.92
CA GLU A 351 -23.27 -2.63 -0.09
C GLU A 351 -24.75 -2.25 -0.10
N SER A 352 -25.35 -1.95 1.07
CA SER A 352 -26.75 -1.54 1.16
C SER A 352 -27.04 -0.15 0.56
N TYR A 353 -26.00 0.65 0.27
CA TYR A 353 -26.13 1.95 -0.40
C TYR A 353 -26.08 1.82 -1.93
N ARG A 354 -25.85 0.61 -2.45
CA ARG A 354 -25.95 0.30 -3.88
C ARG A 354 -27.42 0.00 -4.18
N SER A 355 -27.99 0.62 -5.21
CA SER A 355 -29.41 0.47 -5.54
C SER A 355 -29.80 -0.99 -5.80
N ALA A 356 -31.01 -1.35 -5.40
CA ALA A 356 -31.56 -2.71 -5.28
C ALA A 356 -31.76 -3.50 -6.60
N GLU A 357 -31.06 -3.19 -7.69
CA GLU A 357 -31.38 -3.74 -9.02
C GLU A 357 -30.75 -5.11 -9.34
N ASP A 358 -29.97 -5.71 -8.45
CA ASP A 358 -29.60 -7.13 -8.58
C ASP A 358 -29.25 -7.79 -7.22
N PRO A 359 -30.24 -8.36 -6.50
CA PRO A 359 -30.00 -9.05 -5.24
C PRO A 359 -29.19 -10.35 -5.38
N ASP A 360 -28.96 -10.86 -6.60
CA ASP A 360 -28.31 -12.15 -6.86
C ASP A 360 -26.80 -12.04 -7.14
N THR A 361 -26.25 -10.82 -7.20
CA THR A 361 -24.81 -10.62 -7.38
C THR A 361 -24.13 -10.10 -6.12
N VAL A 362 -23.77 -11.05 -5.23
CA VAL A 362 -22.78 -10.81 -4.17
C VAL A 362 -21.41 -10.61 -4.83
N GLU A 363 -21.07 -9.38 -5.20
CA GLU A 363 -19.67 -9.03 -5.38
C GLU A 363 -19.00 -9.15 -4.02
N VAL A 364 -17.97 -10.00 -3.94
CA VAL A 364 -17.19 -10.17 -2.72
C VAL A 364 -16.62 -8.81 -2.35
N GLY A 365 -17.25 -8.14 -1.38
CA GLY A 365 -16.73 -6.93 -0.76
C GLY A 365 -15.27 -7.16 -0.35
N TRP A 366 -14.51 -6.08 -0.25
CA TRP A 366 -13.12 -6.20 0.20
C TRP A 366 -13.08 -6.98 1.51
N PRO A 367 -12.16 -7.94 1.63
CA PRO A 367 -12.07 -8.74 2.82
C PRO A 367 -11.94 -7.78 3.99
N TRP A 368 -12.82 -7.96 4.96
CA TRP A 368 -12.70 -7.36 6.26
C TRP A 368 -11.22 -7.47 6.69
N PRO A 369 -10.59 -6.37 7.15
CA PRO A 369 -9.16 -6.37 7.52
C PRO A 369 -8.83 -7.23 8.75
N ASP A 370 -9.76 -8.10 9.18
CA ASP A 370 -9.69 -8.99 10.34
C ASP A 370 -9.25 -8.29 11.62
N THR A 371 -9.67 -7.03 11.76
CA THR A 371 -9.32 -6.19 12.89
C THR A 371 -10.47 -5.30 13.30
N GLU A 372 -10.65 -5.17 14.60
CA GLU A 372 -11.47 -4.10 15.15
C GLU A 372 -10.89 -2.74 14.77
N HIS A 373 -11.78 -1.79 14.53
CA HIS A 373 -11.41 -0.42 14.14
C HIS A 373 -12.53 0.56 14.54
N PHE A 374 -12.34 1.84 14.27
CA PHE A 374 -13.41 2.84 14.40
C PHE A 374 -13.92 3.23 13.02
N GLN A 375 -15.17 3.67 12.93
CA GLN A 375 -15.71 4.23 11.70
C GLN A 375 -16.62 5.42 12.00
N VAL A 376 -16.84 6.27 11.00
CA VAL A 376 -17.87 7.31 11.11
C VAL A 376 -19.24 6.66 10.98
N ARG A 377 -20.20 6.99 11.85
CA ARG A 377 -21.51 6.31 11.92
C ARG A 377 -22.33 6.42 10.64
N GLU A 378 -22.26 7.59 10.01
CA GLU A 378 -22.97 7.93 8.78
C GLU A 378 -21.97 8.31 7.69
N PRO A 379 -22.35 8.20 6.40
CA PRO A 379 -21.51 8.71 5.31
C PRO A 379 -21.19 10.19 5.48
N LEU A 380 -19.92 10.55 5.26
CA LEU A 380 -19.42 11.93 5.32
C LEU A 380 -19.95 12.81 4.19
N SER A 381 -20.28 12.19 3.06
CA SER A 381 -20.97 12.78 1.91
C SER A 381 -21.92 11.74 1.35
N THR A 382 -23.00 12.18 0.70
CA THR A 382 -23.98 11.31 0.01
C THR A 382 -23.77 11.28 -1.50
N GLU A 383 -23.03 12.22 -2.08
CA GLU A 383 -22.82 12.34 -3.53
C GLU A 383 -21.35 12.70 -3.86
N PRO A 384 -20.52 11.71 -4.27
CA PRO A 384 -20.78 10.27 -4.07
C PRO A 384 -20.76 9.90 -2.57
N PRO A 385 -21.41 8.79 -2.18
CA PRO A 385 -21.36 8.32 -0.79
C PRO A 385 -19.92 8.11 -0.34
N THR A 386 -19.54 8.77 0.77
CA THR A 386 -18.19 8.71 1.33
C THR A 386 -18.21 8.07 2.71
N PHE A 387 -17.60 6.90 2.84
CA PHE A 387 -17.57 6.13 4.07
C PHE A 387 -16.24 6.34 4.81
N GLY A 388 -16.30 6.79 6.07
CA GLY A 388 -15.11 7.06 6.87
C GLY A 388 -14.71 5.86 7.72
N VAL A 389 -13.51 5.32 7.50
CA VAL A 389 -12.94 4.19 8.24
C VAL A 389 -11.65 4.64 8.93
N LEU A 390 -11.59 4.48 10.25
CA LEU A 390 -10.46 4.87 11.09
C LEU A 390 -9.74 3.62 11.62
N MET A 391 -8.68 3.22 10.92
CA MET A 391 -7.86 2.05 11.22
C MET A 391 -6.89 2.35 12.36
N PRO A 392 -6.89 1.54 13.43
CA PRO A 392 -5.99 1.76 14.54
C PRO A 392 -4.59 1.22 14.22
N THR A 393 -3.54 1.95 14.58
CA THR A 393 -2.15 1.44 14.55
C THR A 393 -1.85 0.35 15.60
N GLN A 394 -2.80 0.05 16.49
CA GLN A 394 -2.66 -0.94 17.57
C GLN A 394 -3.99 -1.69 17.77
N PRO A 395 -3.98 -2.96 18.23
CA PRO A 395 -5.21 -3.69 18.51
C PRO A 395 -6.07 -2.98 19.56
N LEU A 396 -7.36 -2.77 19.28
CA LEU A 396 -8.28 -2.11 20.23
C LEU A 396 -8.56 -2.94 21.48
N ALA A 397 -8.25 -4.23 21.46
CA ALA A 397 -8.29 -5.09 22.65
C ALA A 397 -7.20 -4.71 23.69
N ALA A 398 -6.16 -3.98 23.29
CA ALA A 398 -5.06 -3.55 24.15
C ALA A 398 -5.25 -2.13 24.73
N LEU A 399 -6.45 -1.54 24.59
CA LEU A 399 -6.74 -0.23 25.19
C LEU A 399 -6.63 -0.31 26.71
N ASP A 400 -6.04 0.74 27.31
CA ASP A 400 -6.04 0.89 28.76
C ASP A 400 -7.34 1.57 29.20
N GLU A 401 -8.16 0.81 29.91
CA GLU A 401 -9.49 1.24 30.34
C GLU A 401 -9.44 2.43 31.31
N ALA A 402 -8.40 2.54 32.13
CA ALA A 402 -8.24 3.69 33.04
C ALA A 402 -8.03 5.00 32.24
N THR A 403 -7.17 4.96 31.22
CA THR A 403 -6.94 6.09 30.31
C THR A 403 -8.19 6.44 29.50
N VAL A 404 -8.93 5.43 29.00
CA VAL A 404 -10.21 5.69 28.31
C VAL A 404 -11.20 6.37 29.26
N ALA A 405 -11.37 5.87 30.48
CA ALA A 405 -12.27 6.45 31.47
C ALA A 405 -11.87 7.89 31.86
N ALA A 406 -10.58 8.18 31.98
CA ALA A 406 -10.08 9.53 32.24
C ALA A 406 -10.44 10.49 31.10
N TYR A 407 -10.26 10.08 29.84
CA TYR A 407 -10.72 10.88 28.69
C TYR A 407 -12.23 11.03 28.65
N GLU A 408 -13.00 9.98 28.96
CA GLU A 408 -14.46 10.09 29.04
C GLU A 408 -14.89 11.14 30.06
N GLN A 409 -14.29 11.14 31.25
CA GLN A 409 -14.56 12.14 32.29
C GLN A 409 -14.22 13.55 31.81
N ALA A 410 -13.04 13.74 31.20
CA ALA A 410 -12.63 15.02 30.66
C ALA A 410 -13.58 15.51 29.55
N ILE A 411 -13.99 14.62 28.64
CA ILE A 411 -14.92 14.92 27.55
C ILE A 411 -16.29 15.31 28.11
N ARG A 412 -16.81 14.58 29.09
CA ARG A 412 -18.08 14.92 29.79
C ARG A 412 -17.97 16.26 30.53
N ALA A 413 -16.78 16.64 30.99
CA ALA A 413 -16.49 17.94 31.60
C ALA A 413 -16.26 19.08 30.56
N GLY A 414 -16.37 18.79 29.26
CA GLY A 414 -16.28 19.78 28.18
C GLY A 414 -14.92 19.86 27.48
N ALA A 415 -13.92 19.07 27.90
CA ALA A 415 -12.66 19.00 27.17
C ALA A 415 -12.87 18.40 25.77
N ARG A 416 -12.15 18.91 24.77
CA ARG A 416 -12.24 18.44 23.38
C ARG A 416 -10.86 18.06 22.81
N PRO A 417 -10.15 17.08 23.41
CA PRO A 417 -8.85 16.63 22.91
C PRO A 417 -8.98 16.07 21.50
N ALA A 418 -8.20 16.62 20.57
CA ALA A 418 -8.20 16.20 19.19
C ALA A 418 -7.38 14.92 18.98
N CYS A 419 -7.80 14.13 18.00
CA CYS A 419 -7.04 12.99 17.47
C CYS A 419 -6.18 13.43 16.28
N LEU A 420 -5.10 12.70 15.99
CA LEU A 420 -4.27 12.92 14.82
C LEU A 420 -4.35 11.71 13.90
N LEU A 421 -4.77 11.94 12.66
CA LEU A 421 -5.05 10.89 11.68
C LEU A 421 -4.21 11.13 10.43
N LEU A 422 -3.61 10.06 9.89
CA LEU A 422 -3.05 10.06 8.54
C LEU A 422 -4.10 9.50 7.59
N ALA A 423 -4.62 10.29 6.66
CA ALA A 423 -5.77 9.90 5.86
C ALA A 423 -5.54 10.07 4.36
N TRP A 424 -6.26 9.26 3.57
CA TRP A 424 -6.37 9.42 2.13
C TRP A 424 -7.77 9.02 1.69
N LEU A 425 -8.18 9.58 0.55
CA LEU A 425 -9.45 9.25 -0.08
C LEU A 425 -9.21 8.20 -1.16
N ASP A 426 -9.89 7.08 -1.08
CA ASP A 426 -10.03 6.10 -2.15
C ASP A 426 -11.38 6.30 -2.85
N ARG A 427 -11.44 6.12 -4.16
CA ARG A 427 -12.69 6.11 -4.93
C ARG A 427 -12.79 4.84 -5.74
N ARG A 428 -14.00 4.34 -5.83
CA ARG A 428 -14.34 3.17 -6.62
C ARG A 428 -15.50 3.51 -7.52
N THR A 429 -15.39 3.05 -8.76
CA THR A 429 -16.49 3.02 -9.70
C THR A 429 -16.84 1.56 -9.93
N LEU A 430 -17.88 1.10 -9.24
CA LEU A 430 -18.34 -0.28 -9.33
C LEU A 430 -19.24 -0.43 -10.55
N ARG A 431 -18.96 -1.47 -11.35
CA ARG A 431 -19.64 -1.75 -12.63
C ARG A 431 -19.64 -0.61 -13.65
N GLY A 432 -18.80 0.41 -13.46
CA GLY A 432 -18.81 1.61 -14.31
C GLY A 432 -19.96 2.57 -14.02
N GLU A 433 -20.79 2.32 -13.00
CA GLU A 433 -22.06 3.01 -12.78
C GLU A 433 -22.20 3.60 -11.37
N CYS A 434 -21.67 2.93 -10.34
CA CYS A 434 -21.79 3.37 -8.96
C CYS A 434 -20.47 3.90 -8.42
N ASP A 435 -20.41 5.22 -8.21
CA ASP A 435 -19.27 5.86 -7.55
C ASP A 435 -19.45 5.83 -6.03
N GLU A 436 -18.50 5.22 -5.33
CA GLU A 436 -18.38 5.27 -3.87
C GLU A 436 -16.98 5.72 -3.45
N GLN A 437 -16.86 6.29 -2.26
CA GLN A 437 -15.58 6.73 -1.70
C GLN A 437 -15.35 6.10 -0.33
N LEU A 438 -14.11 5.74 -0.04
CA LEU A 438 -13.66 5.40 1.31
C LEU A 438 -12.61 6.41 1.74
N LEU A 439 -12.91 7.15 2.80
CA LEU A 439 -11.89 7.89 3.54
C LEU A 439 -11.24 6.91 4.50
N ILE A 440 -10.03 6.47 4.17
CA ILE A 440 -9.24 5.59 5.04
C ILE A 440 -8.31 6.47 5.85
N ALA A 441 -8.43 6.39 7.18
CA ALA A 441 -7.65 7.17 8.12
C ALA A 441 -6.94 6.24 9.10
N VAL A 442 -5.63 6.39 9.26
CA VAL A 442 -4.85 5.65 10.25
C VAL A 442 -4.60 6.52 11.47
N VAL A 443 -4.93 6.00 12.65
CA VAL A 443 -4.81 6.73 13.91
C VAL A 443 -3.34 6.80 14.32
N LEU A 444 -2.72 7.97 14.16
CA LEU A 444 -1.37 8.26 14.64
C LEU A 444 -1.38 8.59 16.14
N ASP A 445 -2.41 9.30 16.59
CA ASP A 445 -2.69 9.59 17.99
C ASP A 445 -4.20 9.64 18.25
N GLY A 446 -4.62 9.08 19.39
CA GLY A 446 -5.97 9.24 19.89
C GLY A 446 -6.81 7.96 19.96
N HIS A 447 -6.24 6.76 19.97
CA HIS A 447 -7.02 5.52 20.08
C HIS A 447 -7.89 5.47 21.34
N HIS A 448 -7.35 5.87 22.50
CA HIS A 448 -8.13 6.00 23.74
C HIS A 448 -9.14 7.14 23.67
N LYS A 449 -8.79 8.26 23.00
CA LYS A 449 -9.70 9.41 22.79
C LYS A 449 -10.90 8.99 21.94
N LEU A 450 -10.67 8.29 20.83
CA LEU A 450 -11.72 7.77 19.94
C LEU A 450 -12.63 6.77 20.67
N ALA A 451 -12.06 5.87 21.48
CA ALA A 451 -12.83 4.98 22.34
C ALA A 451 -13.70 5.76 23.33
N ALA A 452 -13.15 6.78 23.99
CA ALA A 452 -13.88 7.64 24.91
C ALA A 452 -15.00 8.43 24.19
N TYR A 453 -14.73 9.01 23.02
CA TYR A 453 -15.73 9.70 22.20
C TYR A 453 -16.87 8.77 21.77
N ALA A 454 -16.54 7.57 21.29
CA ALA A 454 -17.52 6.57 20.89
C ALA A 454 -18.43 6.15 22.07
N ARG A 455 -17.89 6.06 23.29
CA ARG A 455 -18.65 5.77 24.52
C ARG A 455 -19.48 6.95 25.02
N CYS A 456 -18.95 8.16 24.90
CA CYS A 456 -19.66 9.38 25.27
C CYS A 456 -20.76 9.74 24.26
N GLY A 457 -20.72 9.20 23.04
CA GLY A 457 -21.69 9.51 22.00
C GLY A 457 -21.61 10.96 21.51
N VAL A 458 -20.41 11.54 21.50
CA VAL A 458 -20.16 12.91 21.02
C VAL A 458 -19.09 12.92 19.94
N PRO A 459 -19.18 13.79 18.92
CA PRO A 459 -18.20 13.83 17.84
C PRO A 459 -16.76 14.08 18.31
N ALA A 460 -15.85 13.25 17.83
CA ALA A 460 -14.42 13.34 18.08
C ALA A 460 -13.79 14.44 17.21
N PRO A 461 -13.18 15.48 17.79
CA PRO A 461 -12.33 16.39 17.03
C PRO A 461 -11.12 15.62 16.50
N ALA A 462 -10.78 15.80 15.23
CA ALA A 462 -9.60 15.20 14.64
C ALA A 462 -8.93 16.14 13.64
N VAL A 463 -7.61 16.05 13.56
CA VAL A 463 -6.80 16.63 12.50
C VAL A 463 -6.39 15.52 11.55
N LEU A 464 -6.84 15.62 10.30
CA LEU A 464 -6.49 14.71 9.22
C LEU A 464 -5.29 15.30 8.48
N LEU A 465 -4.22 14.52 8.38
CA LEU A 465 -3.07 14.79 7.54
C LEU A 465 -3.25 14.00 6.24
N CYS A 466 -3.46 14.69 5.14
CA CYS A 466 -3.67 14.06 3.83
C CYS A 466 -2.56 14.47 2.87
N ARG A 467 -1.85 13.50 2.33
CA ARG A 467 -0.94 13.73 1.20
C ARG A 467 -1.77 13.75 -0.08
N LEU A 468 -1.72 14.85 -0.82
CA LEU A 468 -2.53 15.05 -2.01
C LEU A 468 -2.13 14.11 -3.15
N GLU A 469 -0.88 13.65 -3.16
CA GLU A 469 -0.40 12.64 -4.10
C GLU A 469 -1.10 11.28 -3.90
N ASP A 470 -1.46 10.94 -2.66
CA ASP A 470 -2.04 9.65 -2.26
C ASP A 470 -3.58 9.68 -2.23
N THR A 471 -4.17 10.87 -2.34
CA THR A 471 -5.61 11.07 -2.32
C THR A 471 -6.17 10.99 -3.74
N TRP A 472 -7.20 10.17 -3.94
CA TRP A 472 -7.93 10.13 -5.19
C TRP A 472 -8.65 11.46 -5.47
N GLY A 473 -8.55 11.94 -6.71
CA GLY A 473 -9.27 13.10 -7.22
C GLY A 473 -8.84 13.42 -8.65
N PRO A 474 -9.66 14.14 -9.44
CA PRO A 474 -9.25 14.64 -10.75
C PRO A 474 -7.93 15.42 -10.64
N PRO A 475 -7.02 15.27 -11.62
CA PRO A 475 -5.81 16.09 -11.69
C PRO A 475 -6.16 17.57 -11.57
N GLY A 476 -5.43 18.30 -10.72
CA GLY A 476 -5.70 19.72 -10.44
C GLY A 476 -6.75 19.98 -9.34
N GLU A 477 -7.60 19.02 -9.00
CA GLU A 477 -8.71 19.24 -8.06
C GLU A 477 -8.67 18.39 -6.78
N ARG A 478 -7.62 17.59 -6.56
CA ARG A 478 -7.55 16.63 -5.44
C ARG A 478 -7.85 17.24 -4.08
N GLU A 479 -7.32 18.43 -3.81
CA GLU A 479 -7.62 19.19 -2.58
C GLU A 479 -9.11 19.51 -2.45
N ARG A 480 -9.71 20.11 -3.49
CA ARG A 480 -11.13 20.46 -3.51
C ARG A 480 -12.03 19.23 -3.39
N TRP A 481 -11.62 18.10 -3.96
CA TRP A 481 -12.35 16.84 -3.86
C TRP A 481 -12.29 16.23 -2.48
N LEU A 482 -11.12 16.22 -1.85
CA LEU A 482 -10.97 15.80 -0.46
C LEU A 482 -11.84 16.62 0.49
N LEU A 483 -11.82 17.95 0.35
CA LEU A 483 -12.63 18.83 1.20
C LEU A 483 -14.13 18.58 1.01
N ARG A 484 -14.58 18.38 -0.23
CA ARG A 484 -15.98 17.98 -0.52
C ARG A 484 -16.34 16.64 0.12
N ALA A 485 -15.47 15.65 0.04
CA ALA A 485 -15.68 14.33 0.64
C ALA A 485 -15.77 14.39 2.18
N LEU A 486 -15.09 15.36 2.81
CA LEU A 486 -15.16 15.63 4.25
C LEU A 486 -16.38 16.45 4.67
N GLY A 487 -17.31 16.76 3.76
CA GLY A 487 -18.46 17.62 4.04
C GLY A 487 -18.09 19.08 4.34
N SER A 488 -16.82 19.45 4.13
CA SER A 488 -16.31 20.80 4.32
C SER A 488 -16.68 21.64 3.09
N ARG A 489 -17.61 22.58 3.25
CA ARG A 489 -17.94 23.57 2.21
C ARG A 489 -16.96 24.73 2.22
#